data_AF-A0A815LVB2-F1
#
_entry.id   AF-A0A815LVB2-F1
#
_cell.length_a   1.000
_cell.length_b   1.000
_cell.length_c   1.000
_cell.angle_alpha   90.00
_cell.angle_beta   90.00
_cell.angle_gamma   90.00
#
_symmetry.space_group_name_H-M   'P 1'
#
loop_
_entity.id
_entity.type
_entity.pdbx_description
1 polymer ?
#
loop_
_entity_poly.entity_id
_entity_poly.type
_entity_poly.pdbx_seq_one_letter_code
_entity_poly.pdbx_strand_id
1 'polypeptide(L)' 'MNYIQKLKPQYLKISDQIFKQMLSNAIENGDKLVKCLDTNEKLQFVRQMTEVTNNLQYIHLQHHLWQWWTQFGFFRI' A
#
# COMPACT_ATOMS: atom_id res chain seq x y z
N MET A 1 -18.42 5.52 -0.15
CA MET A 1 -17.13 5.47 0.59
C MET A 1 -16.70 4.07 1.05
N ASN A 2 -17.58 3.21 1.60
CA ASN A 2 -17.19 1.91 2.20
C ASN A 2 -16.53 0.89 1.25
N TYR A 3 -16.81 0.93 -0.05
CA TYR A 3 -16.22 -0.02 -1.01
C TYR A 3 -14.72 0.19 -1.22
N ILE A 4 -14.25 1.43 -1.16
CA ILE A 4 -12.83 1.76 -1.40
C ILE A 4 -11.98 1.24 -0.23
N GLN A 5 -12.49 1.29 1.00
CA GLN A 5 -11.77 0.79 2.18
C GLN A 5 -11.57 -0.73 2.15
N LYS A 6 -12.50 -1.47 1.53
CA LYS A 6 -12.37 -2.92 1.31
C LYS A 6 -11.26 -3.27 0.32
N LEU A 7 -10.88 -2.34 -0.57
CA LEU A 7 -9.83 -2.54 -1.57
C LEU A 7 -8.43 -2.24 -1.01
N LYS A 8 -8.34 -1.67 0.19
CA LYS A 8 -7.06 -1.32 0.80
C LYS A 8 -6.30 -2.59 1.20
N PRO A 9 -5.10 -2.84 0.64
CA PRO A 9 -4.28 -3.98 1.02
C PRO A 9 -3.90 -3.90 2.52
N GLN A 10 -3.90 -5.04 3.21
CA GLN A 10 -3.55 -5.15 4.63
C GLN A 10 -2.27 -5.97 4.76
N TYR A 11 -1.12 -5.32 4.60
CA TYR A 11 0.18 -5.98 4.55
C TYR A 11 0.58 -6.57 5.91
N LEU A 12 -0.03 -6.10 7.01
CA LEU A 12 0.13 -6.67 8.34
C LEU A 12 -0.53 -8.04 8.53
N LYS A 13 -1.53 -8.39 7.70
CA LYS A 13 -2.30 -9.64 7.85
C LYS A 13 -1.90 -10.76 6.90
N ILE A 14 -1.01 -10.48 5.94
CA ILE A 14 -0.53 -11.49 5.00
C ILE A 14 0.69 -12.23 5.57
N SER A 15 0.93 -13.45 5.07
CA SER A 15 2.06 -14.24 5.55
C SER A 15 3.40 -13.66 5.09
N ASP A 16 4.46 -13.97 5.84
CA ASP A 16 5.82 -13.51 5.56
C ASP A 16 6.32 -13.97 4.19
N GLN A 17 5.98 -15.18 3.79
CA GLN A 17 6.30 -15.70 2.46
C GLN A 17 5.62 -14.90 1.35
N ILE A 18 4.32 -14.63 1.50
CA ILE A 18 3.55 -13.86 0.50
C ILE A 18 4.09 -12.42 0.42
N PHE A 19 4.34 -11.79 1.57
CA PHE A 19 4.89 -10.44 1.62
C PHE A 19 6.28 -10.37 0.97
N LYS A 20 7.17 -11.33 1.26
CA LYS A 20 8.50 -11.41 0.62
C LYS A 20 8.40 -11.59 -0.89
N GLN A 21 7.48 -12.43 -1.35
CA GLN A 21 7.27 -12.64 -2.79
C GLN A 21 6.73 -11.37 -3.48
N MET A 22 5.75 -10.69 -2.85
CA MET A 22 5.24 -9.40 -3.35
C MET A 22 6.35 -8.35 -3.41
N LEU A 23 7.18 -8.26 -2.37
CA LEU A 23 8.29 -7.31 -2.30
C LEU A 23 9.36 -7.62 -3.36
N SER A 24 9.68 -8.90 -3.59
CA SER A 24 10.64 -9.30 -4.62
C SER A 24 10.14 -8.89 -6.02
N ASN A 25 8.85 -9.09 -6.28
CA ASN A 25 8.25 -8.75 -7.57
C ASN A 25 8.11 -7.23 -7.78
N ALA A 26 8.00 -6.45 -6.69
CA ALA A 26 7.77 -5.01 -6.75
C ALA A 26 9.04 -4.18 -6.93
N ILE A 27 10.22 -4.75 -6.66
CA ILE A 27 11.50 -4.03 -6.65
C ILE A 27 12.47 -4.67 -7.63
N GLU A 28 13.13 -3.86 -8.44
CA GLU A 28 14.20 -4.31 -9.32
C GLU A 28 15.38 -4.88 -8.49
N ASN A 29 15.81 -6.12 -8.76
CA ASN A 29 16.71 -6.91 -7.89
C ASN A 29 16.11 -7.31 -6.53
N GLY A 30 14.78 -7.42 -6.42
CA GLY A 30 14.05 -7.74 -5.20
C GLY A 30 14.54 -8.99 -4.46
N ASP A 31 15.04 -10.01 -5.16
CA ASP A 31 15.59 -11.22 -4.54
C ASP A 31 16.79 -10.96 -3.63
N LYS A 32 17.65 -9.98 -3.98
CA LYS A 32 18.78 -9.57 -3.12
C LYS A 32 18.29 -8.82 -1.89
N LEU A 33 17.26 -8.01 -2.05
CA LEU A 33 16.68 -7.18 -0.99
C LEU A 33 15.93 -8.05 0.03
N VAL A 34 15.17 -9.04 -0.45
CA VAL A 34 14.48 -10.02 0.41
C VAL A 34 15.47 -10.89 1.19
N LYS A 35 16.64 -11.21 0.62
CA LYS A 35 17.72 -11.89 1.37
C LYS A 35 18.28 -11.06 2.53
N CYS A 36 18.29 -9.73 2.41
CA CYS A 36 18.67 -8.85 3.52
C CYS A 36 17.60 -8.75 4.64
N LEU A 37 16.38 -9.23 4.38
CA LEU A 37 15.26 -9.34 5.33
C LEU A 37 15.22 -10.73 5.96
N ASP A 38 16.37 -11.12 6.50
CA ASP A 38 16.65 -12.41 7.14
C ASP A 38 16.06 -12.51 8.55
N THR A 39 15.96 -11.39 9.26
CA THR A 39 15.36 -11.35 10.62
C THR A 39 13.90 -10.91 10.60
N ASN A 40 13.13 -11.43 11.56
CA ASN A 40 11.72 -11.05 11.75
C ASN A 40 11.56 -9.55 12.01
N GLU A 41 12.48 -8.93 12.74
CA GLU A 41 12.45 -7.50 13.06
C GLU A 41 12.56 -6.63 11.81
N LYS A 42 13.52 -6.92 10.92
CA LYS A 42 13.69 -6.20 9.65
C LYS A 42 12.46 -6.36 8.77
N LEU A 43 11.92 -7.58 8.70
CA LEU A 43 10.73 -7.86 7.91
C LEU A 43 9.51 -7.10 8.44
N GLN A 44 9.29 -7.09 9.75
CA GLN A 44 8.21 -6.36 10.39
C GLN A 44 8.35 -4.86 10.21
N PHE A 45 9.56 -4.32 10.31
CA PHE A 45 9.81 -2.91 10.06
C PHE A 45 9.43 -2.51 8.63
N VAL A 46 9.92 -3.25 7.62
CA VAL A 46 9.57 -2.97 6.22
C VAL A 46 8.07 -3.11 5.99
N ARG A 47 7.43 -4.10 6.62
CA ARG A 47 5.98 -4.29 6.53
C ARG A 47 5.19 -3.13 7.14
N GLN A 48 5.59 -2.64 8.31
CA GLN A 48 4.98 -1.46 8.94
C GLN A 48 5.14 -0.21 8.06
N MET A 49 6.35 0.02 7.52
CA MET A 49 6.60 1.14 6.62
C MET A 49 5.78 1.04 5.33
N THR A 50 5.64 -0.17 4.79
CA THR A 50 4.80 -0.43 3.60
C THR A 50 3.32 -0.14 3.90
N GLU A 51 2.82 -0.58 5.06
CA GLU A 51 1.45 -0.29 5.50
C GLU A 51 1.20 1.22 5.65
N VAL A 52 2.11 1.94 6.32
CA VAL A 52 2.00 3.40 6.49
C VAL A 52 2.01 4.11 5.14
N THR A 53 2.91 3.73 4.24
CA THR A 53 3.00 4.32 2.90
C THR A 53 1.71 4.08 2.10
N ASN A 54 1.19 2.86 2.13
CA ASN A 54 -0.08 2.50 1.50
C ASN A 54 -1.26 3.31 2.10
N ASN A 55 -1.27 3.53 3.41
CA ASN A 55 -2.29 4.35 4.08
C ASN A 55 -2.27 5.80 3.57
N LEU A 56 -1.08 6.39 3.46
CA LEU A 56 -0.90 7.75 2.99
C LEU A 56 -1.30 7.89 1.51
N GLN A 57 -0.86 6.98 0.65
CA GLN A 57 -1.26 6.97 -0.76
C GLN A 57 -2.77 6.83 -0.91
N TYR A 58 -3.39 5.97 -0.09
CA TYR A 58 -4.82 5.77 -0.10
C TYR A 58 -5.59 7.04 0.32
N ILE A 59 -5.15 7.74 1.38
CA ILE A 59 -5.74 9.03 1.80
C ILE A 59 -5.60 10.06 0.67
N HIS A 60 -4.43 10.14 0.06
CA HIS A 60 -4.19 11.05 -1.06
C HIS A 60 -5.11 10.76 -2.25
N LEU A 61 -5.30 9.49 -2.60
CA LEU A 61 -6.22 9.07 -3.65
C LEU A 61 -7.68 9.46 -3.32
N GLN A 62 -8.12 9.24 -2.08
CA GLN A 62 -9.46 9.65 -1.64
C GLN A 62 -9.66 11.15 -1.78
N HIS A 63 -8.67 11.94 -1.38
CA HIS A 63 -8.70 13.39 -1.52
C HIS A 63 -8.78 13.81 -2.99
N HIS A 64 -7.97 13.22 -3.87
CA HIS A 64 -7.98 13.51 -5.30
C HIS A 64 -9.32 13.16 -5.96
N LEU A 65 -9.90 12.00 -5.62
CA LEU A 65 -11.23 11.60 -6.10
C LEU A 65 -12.32 12.55 -5.61
N TRP A 66 -12.24 13.00 -4.36
CA TRP A 66 -13.16 13.99 -3.82
C TRP A 66 -13.05 15.32 -4.57
N GLN A 67 -11.83 15.83 -4.78
CA GLN A 67 -11.58 17.04 -5.56
C GLN A 67 -12.06 16.93 -7.00
N TRP A 68 -11.82 15.80 -7.66
CA TRP A 68 -12.32 15.54 -9.00
C TRP A 68 -13.86 15.58 -9.02
N TRP A 69 -14.51 14.91 -8.07
CA TRP A 69 -15.97 14.91 -7.97
C TRP A 69 -16.54 16.31 -7.71
N THR A 70 -15.92 17.12 -6.84
CA THR A 70 -16.39 18.49 -6.58
C THR A 70 -16.11 19.43 -7.75
N GLN A 71 -14.99 19.30 -8.45
CA GLN A 71 -14.67 20.11 -9.63
C GLN A 71 -15.59 19.80 -10.81
N PHE A 72 -15.91 18.53 -11.08
CA PHE A 72 -16.78 18.14 -12.18
C PHE A 72 -18.27 18.10 -11.82
N GLY A 73 -18.61 17.91 -10.56
CA GLY A 73 -19.99 17.88 -10.06
C GLY A 73 -20.64 19.27 -9.93
N PHE A 74 -19.85 20.33 -9.73
CA PHE A 74 -20.38 21.70 -9.62
C PHE A 74 -20.59 22.43 -10.96
N PHE A 75 -20.11 21.89 -12.09
CA PHE A 75 -20.30 22.49 -13.42
C PHE A 75 -21.58 22.03 -14.14
N ARG A 76 -22.50 21.37 -13.42
CA ARG A 76 -23.72 20.78 -13.99
C ARG A 76 -24.99 21.09 -13.18
N ILE A 77 -25.09 22.30 -12.64
CA ILE A 77 -26.33 22.91 -12.13
C ILE A 77 -26.49 24.28 -12.77
#